data_AF-A0A5N6SDX5-F1
#
_entry.id   AF-A0A5N6SDX5-F1
#
_cell.length_a   1.000
_cell.length_b   1.000
_cell.length_c   1.000
_cell.angle_alpha   90.00
_cell.angle_beta   90.00
_cell.angle_gamma   90.00
#
_symmetry.space_group_name_H-M   'P 1'
#
loop_
_entity.id
_entity.type
_entity.pdbx_description
1 polymer ?
#
loop_
_entity_poly.entity_id
_entity_poly.type
_entity_poly.pdbx_seq_one_letter_code
_entity_poly.pdbx_strand_id
1 'polypeptide(L)'
;SHFTELKYGGDEKTLRWLADGKSQWSTDLVAGTWYNFAYEIDFSAKTVGLWTSTGAEALTKVVEPVSAATQTDSKDWHVGELRLDNGQKGGKEDWFWSGVYIEKGEITTAIAGPAA
;
A
#
# COMPACT_ATOMS: atom_id res chain seq x y z
N SER A 1 -13.71 1.30 1.06
CA SER A 1 -14.01 2.18 2.21
C SER A 1 -12.82 3.03 2.69
N HIS A 2 -11.65 2.99 2.04
CA HIS A 2 -10.43 3.66 2.52
C HIS A 2 -9.94 3.21 3.92
N PHE A 3 -10.28 1.98 4.34
CA PHE A 3 -9.78 1.45 5.63
C PHE A 3 -8.25 1.26 5.64
N THR A 4 -7.64 1.07 4.47
CA THR A 4 -6.20 1.16 4.27
C THR A 4 -5.91 1.60 2.84
N GLU A 5 -4.85 2.39 2.64
CA GLU A 5 -4.44 2.91 1.32
C GLU A 5 -3.04 3.52 1.38
N LEU A 6 -2.44 3.73 0.20
CA LEU A 6 -1.28 4.59 0.03
C LEU A 6 -1.75 5.99 -0.43
N LYS A 7 -1.06 7.04 0.02
CA LYS A 7 -1.24 8.41 -0.47
C LYS A 7 0.09 9.06 -0.78
N TYR A 8 0.06 9.95 -1.77
CA TYR A 8 1.19 10.77 -2.16
C TYR A 8 0.72 12.16 -2.60
N GLY A 9 1.53 13.18 -2.33
CA GLY A 9 1.22 14.56 -2.68
C GLY A 9 0.31 15.28 -1.67
N GLY A 10 -0.22 16.43 -2.13
CA GLY A 10 -0.82 17.45 -1.25
C GLY A 10 0.26 18.27 -0.55
N ASP A 11 0.05 18.58 0.73
CA ASP A 11 1.04 19.28 1.56
C ASP A 11 2.22 18.38 1.98
N GLU A 12 2.08 17.07 1.80
CA GLU A 12 3.04 16.07 2.21
C GLU A 12 3.76 15.45 0.99
N LYS A 13 5.09 15.50 1.00
CA LYS A 13 5.95 15.07 -0.12
C LYS A 13 6.40 13.61 -0.06
N THR A 14 5.97 12.87 0.97
CA THR A 14 6.31 11.47 1.17
C THR A 14 5.21 10.56 0.60
N LEU A 15 5.60 9.35 0.19
CA LEU A 15 4.67 8.25 0.03
C LEU A 15 4.26 7.76 1.42
N ARG A 16 2.97 7.63 1.67
CA ARG A 16 2.41 7.36 3.00
C ARG A 16 1.49 6.17 2.93
N TRP A 17 1.61 5.29 3.92
CA TRP A 17 0.63 4.25 4.17
C TRP A 17 -0.29 4.65 5.31
N LEU A 18 -1.58 4.47 5.10
CA LEU A 18 -2.63 4.84 6.03
C LEU A 18 -3.42 3.61 6.48
N ALA A 19 -3.80 3.62 7.75
CA ALA A 19 -4.83 2.77 8.31
C ALA A 19 -5.93 3.65 8.91
N ASP A 20 -7.17 3.41 8.51
CA ASP A 20 -8.37 4.15 8.92
C ASP A 20 -8.21 5.68 8.77
N GLY A 21 -7.65 6.10 7.62
CA GLY A 21 -7.41 7.50 7.29
C GLY A 21 -6.26 8.18 8.04
N LYS A 22 -5.49 7.45 8.88
CA LYS A 22 -4.34 7.98 9.63
C LYS A 22 -3.04 7.43 9.08
N SER A 23 -2.06 8.33 8.84
CA SER A 23 -0.70 7.94 8.45
C SER A 23 -0.05 7.13 9.57
N GLN A 24 0.43 5.93 9.23
CA GLN A 24 1.14 5.03 10.17
C GLN A 24 2.60 4.84 9.76
N TRP A 25 2.92 5.05 8.48
CA TRP A 25 4.26 4.91 7.92
C TRP A 25 4.43 5.83 6.72
N SER A 26 5.65 6.32 6.50
CA SER A 26 5.98 7.12 5.32
C SER A 26 7.43 6.96 4.90
N THR A 27 7.71 7.26 3.63
CA THR A 27 9.04 7.31 3.05
C THR A 27 9.09 8.31 1.90
N ASP A 28 10.28 8.72 1.49
CA ASP A 28 10.46 9.51 0.27
C ASP A 28 10.18 8.64 -0.97
N LEU A 29 9.48 9.21 -1.96
CA LEU A 29 9.22 8.55 -3.25
C LEU A 29 10.33 8.91 -4.25
N VAL A 30 11.32 8.03 -4.37
CA VAL A 30 12.52 8.23 -5.19
C VAL A 30 12.30 7.62 -6.57
N ALA A 31 12.44 8.44 -7.61
CA ALA A 31 12.31 8.01 -9.00
C ALA A 31 13.27 6.84 -9.33
N GLY A 32 12.76 5.84 -10.05
CA GLY A 32 13.50 4.64 -10.43
C GLY A 32 13.59 3.55 -9.35
N THR A 33 13.06 3.80 -8.15
CA THR A 33 13.00 2.80 -7.07
C THR A 33 11.68 2.04 -7.13
N TRP A 34 11.75 0.70 -7.09
CA TRP A 34 10.57 -0.14 -6.87
C TRP A 34 10.28 -0.23 -5.37
N TYR A 35 9.04 0.04 -4.99
CA TYR A 35 8.55 -0.09 -3.63
C TYR A 35 7.61 -1.28 -3.55
N ASN A 36 7.96 -2.24 -2.71
CA ASN A 36 7.19 -3.46 -2.53
C ASN A 36 6.31 -3.30 -1.30
N PHE A 37 5.05 -3.75 -1.37
CA PHE A 37 4.11 -3.63 -0.26
C PHE A 37 3.29 -4.91 -0.11
N ALA A 38 2.98 -5.26 1.14
CA ALA A 38 1.91 -6.17 1.46
C ALA A 38 1.13 -5.65 2.68
N TYR A 39 -0.20 -5.62 2.57
CA TYR A 39 -1.08 -5.32 3.69
C TYR A 39 -1.43 -6.62 4.40
N GLU A 40 -1.03 -6.74 5.67
CA GLU A 40 -1.38 -7.88 6.52
C GLU A 40 -2.76 -7.61 7.13
N ILE A 41 -3.82 -8.09 6.48
CA ILE A 41 -5.20 -7.80 6.87
C ILE A 41 -5.80 -9.01 7.60
N ASP A 42 -6.28 -8.78 8.82
CA ASP A 42 -7.17 -9.71 9.52
C ASP A 42 -8.57 -9.11 9.58
N PHE A 43 -9.45 -9.62 8.72
CA PHE A 43 -10.86 -9.18 8.66
C PHE A 43 -11.68 -9.55 9.89
N SER A 44 -11.29 -10.60 10.61
CA SER A 44 -11.99 -11.05 11.83
C SER A 44 -11.59 -10.19 13.03
N ALA A 45 -10.29 -9.94 13.20
CA ALA A 45 -9.75 -9.09 14.26
C ALA A 45 -9.92 -7.59 13.96
N LYS A 46 -10.25 -7.23 12.72
CA LYS A 46 -10.38 -5.84 12.24
C LYS A 46 -9.10 -5.06 12.38
N THR A 47 -8.01 -5.64 11.87
CA THR A 47 -6.68 -5.03 11.90
C THR A 47 -6.01 -5.05 10.54
N VAL A 48 -5.07 -4.14 10.34
CA VAL A 48 -4.18 -4.11 9.18
C VAL A 48 -2.77 -3.72 9.61
N GLY A 49 -1.78 -4.49 9.18
CA GLY A 49 -0.34 -4.18 9.30
C GLY A 49 0.29 -3.89 7.94
N LEU A 50 1.56 -3.45 7.96
CA LEU A 50 2.30 -3.13 6.75
C LEU A 50 3.64 -3.88 6.70
N TRP A 51 3.84 -4.56 5.58
CA TRP A 51 5.14 -5.06 5.15
C TRP A 51 5.62 -4.26 3.94
N THR A 52 6.90 -3.93 3.92
CA THR A 52 7.50 -3.22 2.78
C THR A 52 9.00 -3.50 2.65
N SER A 53 9.51 -3.24 1.46
CA SER A 53 10.94 -3.22 1.12
C SER A 53 11.13 -2.39 -0.15
N THR A 54 12.39 -2.25 -0.60
CA THR A 54 12.70 -1.61 -1.89
C THR A 54 13.53 -2.52 -2.78
N GLY A 55 13.40 -2.34 -4.10
CA GLY A 55 14.14 -3.12 -5.09
C GLY A 55 13.88 -4.63 -4.94
N ALA A 56 14.96 -5.39 -4.78
CA ALA A 56 14.91 -6.85 -4.68
C ALA A 56 14.97 -7.37 -3.23
N GLU A 57 14.97 -6.49 -2.23
CA GLU A 57 15.03 -6.89 -0.82
C GLU A 57 13.74 -7.60 -0.41
N ALA A 58 13.86 -8.60 0.46
CA ALA A 58 12.70 -9.29 1.03
C ALA A 58 11.84 -8.31 1.86
N LEU A 59 10.52 -8.52 1.84
CA LEU A 59 9.58 -7.75 2.65
C LEU A 59 9.92 -7.88 4.14
N THR A 60 9.87 -6.75 4.84
CA THR A 60 9.98 -6.69 6.30
C THR A 60 8.73 -6.05 6.88
N LYS A 61 8.29 -6.53 8.04
CA LYS A 61 7.16 -5.90 8.76
C LYS A 61 7.65 -4.59 9.36
N VAL A 62 7.07 -3.48 8.91
CA VAL A 62 7.45 -2.13 9.37
C VAL A 62 6.39 -1.50 10.26
N VAL A 63 5.14 -1.99 10.19
CA VAL A 63 4.07 -1.61 11.11
C VAL A 63 3.31 -2.87 11.55
N GLU A 64 3.28 -3.11 12.86
CA GLU A 64 2.44 -4.15 13.44
C GLU A 64 0.95 -3.86 13.21
N PRO A 65 0.08 -4.89 13.14
CA PRO A 65 -1.34 -4.68 12.88
C PRO A 65 -2.00 -3.67 13.82
N VAL A 66 -2.60 -2.61 13.23
CA VAL A 66 -3.39 -1.60 13.93
C VAL A 66 -4.87 -1.76 13.62
N SER A 67 -5.75 -1.29 14.51
CA SER A 67 -7.19 -1.35 14.28
C SER A 67 -7.62 -0.55 13.05
N ALA A 68 -8.49 -1.13 12.23
CA ALA A 68 -9.12 -0.48 11.08
C ALA A 68 -10.51 -1.08 10.80
N ALA A 69 -11.39 -0.33 10.15
CA ALA A 69 -12.71 -0.83 9.74
C ALA A 69 -12.61 -1.74 8.49
N THR A 70 -11.95 -2.89 8.62
CA THR A 70 -11.67 -3.83 7.51
C THR A 70 -12.95 -4.47 6.99
N GLN A 71 -13.51 -3.89 5.93
CA GLN A 71 -14.68 -4.41 5.24
C GLN A 71 -14.46 -4.31 3.74
N THR A 72 -14.80 -5.38 3.04
CA THR A 72 -14.71 -5.51 1.58
C THR A 72 -15.84 -6.40 1.08
N ASP A 73 -16.34 -6.15 -0.13
CA ASP A 73 -17.24 -7.05 -0.87
C ASP A 73 -16.49 -7.93 -1.89
N SER A 74 -15.15 -7.95 -1.80
CA SER A 74 -14.22 -8.59 -2.73
C SER A 74 -14.22 -7.99 -4.15
N LYS A 75 -14.80 -6.81 -4.35
CA LYS A 75 -14.88 -6.09 -5.64
C LYS A 75 -14.55 -4.60 -5.49
N ASP A 76 -13.98 -4.21 -4.36
CA ASP A 76 -13.76 -2.81 -3.96
C ASP A 76 -12.29 -2.50 -3.63
N TRP A 77 -11.36 -3.39 -3.99
CA TRP A 77 -9.94 -3.08 -3.98
C TRP A 77 -9.54 -2.46 -5.31
N HIS A 78 -9.15 -1.18 -5.27
CA HIS A 78 -8.75 -0.43 -6.44
C HIS A 78 -7.23 -0.55 -6.64
N VAL A 79 -6.82 -1.24 -7.70
CA VAL A 79 -5.43 -1.29 -8.15
C VAL A 79 -5.20 -0.17 -9.16
N GLY A 80 -4.52 0.90 -8.73
CA GLY A 80 -4.24 2.09 -9.52
C GLY A 80 -4.37 3.36 -8.68
N GLU A 81 -4.54 4.51 -9.33
CA GLU A 81 -4.54 5.82 -8.70
C GLU A 81 -5.88 6.55 -8.80
N LEU A 82 -6.15 7.36 -7.78
CA LEU A 82 -7.14 8.42 -7.81
C LEU A 82 -6.47 9.73 -7.42
N ARG A 83 -6.47 10.70 -8.34
CA ARG A 83 -5.97 12.06 -8.07
C ARG A 83 -7.15 13.00 -7.83
N LEU A 84 -7.14 13.70 -6.70
CA LEU A 84 -8.12 14.73 -6.41
C LEU A 84 -7.82 16.00 -7.22
N ASP A 85 -8.87 16.69 -7.69
CA ASP A 85 -8.72 17.84 -8.58
C ASP A 85 -8.20 19.10 -7.86
N ASN A 86 -8.46 19.29 -6.56
CA ASN A 86 -7.97 20.41 -5.71
C ASN A 86 -7.91 21.82 -6.37
N GLY A 87 -8.69 22.07 -7.43
CA GLY A 87 -8.62 23.28 -8.25
C GLY A 87 -7.38 23.43 -9.14
N GLN A 88 -6.56 22.40 -9.31
CA GLN A 88 -5.31 22.42 -10.08
C GLN A 88 -5.37 21.40 -11.23
N LYS A 89 -5.31 21.89 -12.47
CA LYS A 89 -5.13 21.01 -13.64
C LYS A 89 -3.70 20.47 -13.66
N GLY A 90 -3.49 19.32 -13.03
CA GLY A 90 -2.22 18.61 -13.07
C GLY A 90 -1.89 18.06 -14.46
N GLY A 91 -0.60 17.91 -14.75
CA GLY A 91 -0.11 17.28 -15.98
C GLY A 91 -0.43 15.78 -16.07
N LYS A 92 0.08 15.14 -17.11
CA LYS A 92 0.06 13.68 -17.23
C LYS A 92 0.96 13.08 -16.15
N GLU A 93 0.50 11.99 -15.54
CA GLU A 93 1.24 11.22 -14.54
C GLU A 93 1.24 9.76 -14.98
N ASP A 94 2.40 9.11 -14.85
CA ASP A 94 2.59 7.70 -15.18
C ASP A 94 3.03 6.97 -13.91
N TRP A 95 2.38 5.85 -13.62
CA TRP A 95 2.65 4.99 -12.47
C TRP A 95 2.84 3.55 -12.94
N PHE A 96 3.81 2.86 -12.34
CA PHE A 96 4.24 1.52 -12.78
C PHE A 96 3.92 0.50 -11.70
N TRP A 97 3.24 -0.58 -12.09
CA TRP A 97 2.77 -1.63 -11.19
C TRP A 97 3.25 -3.00 -11.66
N SER A 98 3.63 -3.87 -10.73
CA SER A 98 3.96 -5.27 -10.99
C SER A 98 3.71 -6.10 -9.72
N GLY A 99 3.69 -7.44 -9.84
CA GLY A 99 3.58 -8.32 -8.68
C GLY A 99 2.30 -8.16 -7.86
N VAL A 100 1.19 -7.76 -8.49
CA VAL A 100 -0.09 -7.55 -7.80
C VAL A 100 -0.83 -8.87 -7.66
N TYR A 101 -0.96 -9.36 -6.43
CA TYR A 101 -1.74 -10.55 -6.10
C TYR A 101 -2.26 -10.49 -4.66
N ILE A 102 -3.13 -11.44 -4.31
CA ILE A 102 -3.60 -11.67 -2.94
C ILE A 102 -3.24 -13.11 -2.57
N GLU A 103 -2.72 -13.31 -1.38
CA GLU A 103 -2.42 -14.64 -0.82
C GLU A 103 -3.09 -14.83 0.55
N LYS A 104 -2.99 -16.06 1.08
CA LYS A 104 -3.50 -16.43 2.39
C LYS A 104 -2.46 -17.28 3.12
N GLY A 105 -2.45 -17.22 4.45
CA GLY A 105 -1.52 -17.99 5.28
C GLY A 105 -0.26 -17.19 5.60
N GLU A 106 0.88 -17.88 5.64
CA GLU A 106 2.18 -17.23 5.85
C GLU A 106 2.52 -16.35 4.65
N ILE A 107 3.05 -15.15 4.93
CA ILE A 107 3.39 -14.17 3.90
C ILE A 107 4.62 -14.63 3.08
N THR A 108 4.53 -14.45 1.77
CA THR A 108 5.67 -14.57 0.87
C THR A 108 6.50 -13.29 0.93
N THR A 109 7.68 -13.34 1.57
CA THR A 109 8.55 -12.15 1.68
C THR A 109 9.44 -11.93 0.47
N ALA A 110 9.66 -12.94 -0.36
CA ALA A 110 10.46 -12.82 -1.57
C ALA A 110 9.69 -12.08 -2.69
N ILE A 111 10.30 -11.05 -3.27
CA ILE A 111 9.63 -10.16 -4.25
C ILE A 111 9.34 -10.85 -5.58
N ALA A 112 10.05 -11.93 -5.90
CA ALA A 112 9.78 -12.74 -7.07
C ALA A 112 8.45 -13.52 -6.98
N GLY A 113 7.83 -13.57 -5.79
CA GLY A 113 6.55 -14.24 -5.54
C GLY A 113 6.70 -15.71 -5.12
N PRO A 114 5.58 -16.38 -4.80
CA PRO A 114 5.57 -17.69 -4.15
C PRO A 114 6.01 -18.87 -5.02
N ALA A 115 6.10 -18.68 -6.34
CA ALA A 115 6.41 -19.73 -7.33
C ALA A 115 7.79 -19.56 -7.98
N ALA A 116 8.61 -18.64 -7.46
CA ALA A 116 9.95 -18.35 -7.96
C ALA A 116 10.99 -19.38 -7.49
#